data_AF-A0A6M1ZVY2-F1
#
_entry.id   AF-A0A6M1ZVY2-F1
#
_cell.length_a   1.000
_cell.length_b   1.000
_cell.length_c   1.000
_cell.angle_alpha   90.00
_cell.angle_beta   90.00
_cell.angle_gamma   90.00
#
_symmetry.space_group_name_H-M   'P 1'
#
loop_
_entity.id
_entity.type
_entity.pdbx_description
1 polymer ?
#
loop_
_entity_poly.entity_id
_entity_poly.type
_entity_poly.pdbx_seq_one_letter_code
_entity_poly.pdbx_strand_id
1 'polypeptide(L)'
;FKEGFSLIKKSSFLSFILLIVIFMQISTALLDYQFNFFLEKNIVNIDLRTQFTGKLTSIINGISTLFQFLGGFLLIHFIGLRRSHLLVPSLLILNVIAIFIYPSFIMATMAFVSIKSLDYSFFGIIREMLYIPLKKDEKYRAKAIIDVFAYRSSKALASLFLIFIQNLTGLNVILLISIISMTIYFIWINIIRVMFKKDIAIASNKAEVNN
;
A
#
# COMPACT_ATOMS: atom_id res chain seq x y z
N PHE A 1 -22.95 -5.17 -7.04
CA PHE A 1 -21.54 -5.30 -7.49
C PHE A 1 -21.30 -4.89 -8.94
N LYS A 2 -21.99 -5.45 -9.95
CA LYS A 2 -21.78 -5.13 -11.38
C LYS A 2 -21.82 -3.63 -11.71
N GLU A 3 -22.82 -2.91 -11.19
CA GLU A 3 -22.94 -1.46 -11.39
C GLU A 3 -21.77 -0.66 -10.80
N GLY A 4 -21.26 -1.07 -9.63
CA GLY A 4 -20.11 -0.41 -8.99
C GLY A 4 -18.81 -0.62 -9.76
N PHE A 5 -18.58 -1.81 -10.33
CA PHE A 5 -17.43 -2.04 -11.22
C PHE A 5 -17.51 -1.20 -12.49
N SER A 6 -18.71 -1.04 -13.06
CA SER A 6 -18.94 -0.17 -14.21
C SER A 6 -18.64 1.30 -13.88
N LEU A 7 -19.08 1.77 -12.71
CA LEU A 7 -18.78 3.13 -12.22
C LEU A 7 -17.27 3.37 -12.06
N ILE A 8 -16.55 2.41 -11.46
CA ILE A 8 -15.10 2.52 -11.27
C ILE A 8 -14.38 2.59 -12.62
N LYS A 9 -14.75 1.75 -13.59
CA LYS A 9 -14.15 1.76 -14.93
C LYS A 9 -14.42 3.06 -15.70
N LYS A 10 -15.58 3.70 -15.48
CA LYS A 10 -15.95 4.96 -16.15
C LYS A 10 -15.28 6.19 -15.53
N SER A 11 -15.06 6.17 -14.21
CA SER A 11 -14.43 7.29 -13.50
C SER A 11 -12.93 7.07 -13.35
N SER A 12 -12.13 7.88 -14.05
CA SER A 12 -10.67 7.81 -13.92
C SER A 12 -10.20 8.02 -12.48
N PHE A 13 -10.90 8.85 -11.70
CA PHE A 13 -10.58 9.10 -10.29
C PHE A 13 -10.87 7.88 -9.39
N LEU A 14 -12.01 7.19 -9.56
CA LEU A 14 -12.29 5.95 -8.83
C LEU A 14 -11.32 4.83 -9.20
N SER A 15 -10.95 4.72 -10.47
CA SER A 15 -9.90 3.80 -10.93
C SER A 15 -8.54 4.10 -10.29
N PHE A 16 -8.21 5.38 -10.05
CA PHE A 16 -6.99 5.73 -9.32
C PHE A 16 -7.01 5.25 -7.87
N ILE A 17 -8.12 5.48 -7.15
CA ILE A 17 -8.26 5.00 -5.76
C ILE A 17 -8.15 3.47 -5.72
N LEU A 18 -8.77 2.77 -6.67
CA LEU A 18 -8.63 1.32 -6.81
C LEU A 18 -7.17 0.91 -7.01
N LEU A 19 -6.46 1.54 -7.94
CA LEU A 19 -5.07 1.20 -8.26
C LEU A 19 -4.13 1.40 -7.07
N ILE A 20 -4.22 2.52 -6.35
CA ILE A 20 -3.34 2.75 -5.19
C ILE A 20 -3.60 1.72 -4.07
N VAL A 21 -4.84 1.25 -3.90
CA VAL A 21 -5.18 0.21 -2.93
C VAL A 21 -4.60 -1.14 -3.36
N ILE A 22 -4.72 -1.48 -4.65
CA ILE A 22 -4.11 -2.69 -5.22
C ILE A 22 -2.59 -2.67 -5.00
N PHE A 23 -1.93 -1.55 -5.34
CA PHE A 23 -0.49 -1.40 -5.13
C PHE A 23 -0.10 -1.55 -3.67
N MET A 24 -0.81 -0.90 -2.76
CA MET A 24 -0.53 -1.04 -1.33
C MET A 24 -0.65 -2.49 -0.86
N GLN A 25 -1.71 -3.19 -1.26
CA GLN A 25 -1.93 -4.57 -0.83
C GLN A 25 -0.97 -5.58 -1.44
N ILE A 26 -0.58 -5.40 -2.70
CA ILE A 26 0.49 -6.19 -3.30
C ILE A 26 1.81 -5.92 -2.55
N SER A 27 2.12 -4.64 -2.25
CA SER A 27 3.32 -4.26 -1.49
C SER A 27 3.37 -4.92 -0.12
N THR A 28 2.25 -4.89 0.60
CA THR A 28 2.09 -5.56 1.89
C THR A 28 2.33 -7.06 1.75
N ALA A 29 1.79 -7.74 0.73
CA ALA A 29 2.02 -9.17 0.52
C ALA A 29 3.49 -9.50 0.22
N LEU A 30 4.18 -8.69 -0.61
CA LEU A 30 5.59 -8.90 -0.97
C LEU A 30 6.53 -8.70 0.24
N LEU A 31 6.30 -7.67 1.06
CA LEU A 31 7.09 -7.43 2.28
C LEU A 31 6.72 -8.41 3.41
N ASP A 32 5.45 -8.80 3.54
CA ASP A 32 5.02 -9.87 4.45
C ASP A 32 5.78 -11.17 4.14
N TYR A 33 5.92 -11.52 2.85
CA TYR A 33 6.68 -12.69 2.43
C TYR A 33 8.16 -12.59 2.80
N GLN A 34 8.81 -11.46 2.49
CA GLN A 34 10.23 -11.27 2.80
C GLN A 34 10.49 -11.37 4.30
N PHE A 35 9.63 -10.76 5.13
CA PHE A 35 9.70 -10.90 6.58
C PHE A 35 9.56 -12.35 7.03
N ASN A 36 8.54 -13.07 6.56
CA ASN A 36 8.34 -14.46 6.94
C ASN A 36 9.52 -15.35 6.52
N PHE A 37 10.08 -15.15 5.34
CA PHE A 37 11.28 -15.87 4.89
C PHE A 37 12.45 -15.72 5.87
N PHE A 38 12.78 -14.50 6.27
CA PHE A 38 13.87 -14.29 7.24
C PHE A 38 13.49 -14.74 8.65
N LEU A 39 12.23 -14.59 9.05
CA LEU A 39 11.73 -15.03 10.36
C LEU A 39 11.89 -16.54 10.51
N GLU A 40 11.49 -17.32 9.51
CA GLU A 40 11.60 -18.79 9.52
C GLU A 40 13.04 -19.27 9.58
N LYS A 41 13.94 -18.56 8.90
CA LYS A 41 15.37 -18.86 8.90
C LYS A 41 16.05 -18.57 10.24
N ASN A 42 15.59 -17.55 10.98
CA ASN A 42 16.23 -17.08 12.21
C ASN A 42 15.57 -17.62 13.48
N ILE A 43 14.28 -17.92 13.46
CA ILE A 43 13.51 -18.42 14.60
C ILE A 43 12.81 -19.72 14.18
N VAL A 44 13.54 -20.83 14.32
CA VAL A 44 13.07 -22.17 13.93
C VAL A 44 11.97 -22.67 14.86
N ASN A 45 12.04 -22.35 16.16
CA ASN A 45 11.04 -22.76 17.13
C ASN A 45 9.74 -21.98 16.94
N ILE A 46 8.63 -22.71 16.77
CA ILE A 46 7.30 -22.17 16.44
C ILE A 46 6.74 -21.31 17.59
N ASP A 47 6.98 -21.68 18.84
CA ASP A 47 6.49 -20.94 20.00
C ASP A 47 7.20 -19.59 20.13
N LEU A 48 8.54 -19.58 19.99
CA LEU A 48 9.32 -18.34 19.96
C LEU A 48 8.93 -17.44 18.79
N ARG A 49 8.66 -18.05 17.62
CA ARG A 49 8.21 -17.31 16.44
C ARG A 49 6.86 -16.62 16.69
N THR A 50 5.93 -17.34 17.31
CA THR A 50 4.60 -16.81 17.69
C THR A 50 4.70 -15.71 18.73
N GLN A 51 5.55 -15.89 19.74
CA GLN A 51 5.81 -14.86 20.74
C GLN A 51 6.39 -13.58 20.11
N PHE A 52 7.36 -13.73 19.20
CA PHE A 52 7.99 -12.61 18.51
C PHE A 52 7.02 -11.85 17.61
N THR A 53 6.25 -12.55 16.77
CA THR A 53 5.26 -11.91 15.89
C THR A 53 4.13 -11.26 16.69
N GLY A 54 3.72 -11.83 17.83
CA GLY A 54 2.76 -11.22 18.74
C GLY A 54 3.26 -9.89 19.33
N LYS A 55 4.52 -9.86 19.80
CA LYS A 55 5.16 -8.63 20.29
C LYS A 55 5.30 -7.58 19.19
N LEU A 56 5.78 -7.97 18.01
CA LEU A 56 5.89 -7.07 16.86
C LEU A 56 4.55 -6.48 16.44
N THR A 57 3.50 -7.30 16.38
CA THR A 57 2.15 -6.84 16.02
C THR A 57 1.62 -5.84 17.04
N SER A 58 1.92 -6.04 18.33
CA SER A 58 1.58 -5.09 19.39
C SER A 58 2.27 -3.74 19.17
N ILE A 59 3.57 -3.74 18.83
CA ILE A 59 4.32 -2.53 18.50
C ILE A 59 3.72 -1.83 17.27
N ILE A 60 3.46 -2.57 16.19
CA ILE A 60 2.85 -2.04 14.96
C ILE A 60 1.52 -1.36 15.25
N ASN A 61 0.64 -2.01 16.01
CA ASN A 61 -0.66 -1.45 16.36
C ASN A 61 -0.53 -0.22 17.28
N GLY A 62 0.42 -0.23 18.22
CA GLY A 62 0.74 0.94 19.04
C GLY A 62 1.18 2.13 18.19
N ILE A 63 2.14 1.93 17.28
CA ILE A 63 2.62 2.95 16.33
C ILE A 63 1.46 3.45 15.46
N SER A 64 0.66 2.53 14.89
CA SER A 64 -0.47 2.85 14.03
C SER A 64 -1.53 3.69 14.76
N THR A 65 -1.80 3.36 16.01
CA THR A 65 -2.76 4.10 16.86
C THR A 65 -2.27 5.52 17.12
N LEU A 66 -0.99 5.68 17.51
CA LEU A 66 -0.38 7.00 17.69
C LEU A 66 -0.44 7.85 16.42
N PHE A 67 -0.08 7.26 15.27
CA PHE A 67 -0.19 7.94 13.98
C PHE A 67 -1.63 8.23 13.57
N GLN A 68 -2.64 7.44 13.97
CA GLN A 68 -4.04 7.75 13.62
C GLN A 68 -4.54 9.01 14.34
N PHE A 69 -4.20 9.16 15.63
CA PHE A 69 -4.57 10.36 16.40
C PHE A 69 -3.90 11.63 15.86
N LEU A 70 -2.63 11.53 15.47
CA LEU A 70 -1.85 12.68 14.99
C LEU A 70 -1.98 12.91 13.47
N GLY A 71 -2.22 11.84 12.72
CA GLY A 71 -2.04 11.77 11.28
C GLY A 71 -3.03 12.62 10.51
N GLY A 72 -4.30 12.64 10.91
CA GLY A 72 -5.30 13.50 10.27
C GLY A 72 -4.91 14.98 10.31
N PHE A 73 -4.46 15.46 11.47
CA PHE A 73 -3.99 16.84 11.65
C PHE A 73 -2.69 17.11 10.89
N LEU A 74 -1.66 16.27 11.06
CA LEU A 74 -0.36 16.47 10.40
C LEU A 74 -0.45 16.42 8.87
N LEU A 75 -1.26 15.50 8.32
CA LEU A 75 -1.37 15.26 6.88
C LEU A 75 -1.99 16.44 6.13
N ILE A 76 -3.06 17.00 6.68
CA ILE A 76 -3.80 18.11 6.04
C ILE A 76 -2.97 19.39 6.11
N HIS A 77 -2.35 19.67 7.25
CA HIS A 77 -1.76 20.98 7.50
C HIS A 77 -0.33 21.14 6.97
N PHE A 78 0.50 20.09 6.99
CA PHE A 78 1.93 20.21 6.66
C PHE A 78 2.34 19.58 5.33
N ILE A 79 1.72 18.46 4.93
CA ILE A 79 2.22 17.64 3.81
C ILE A 79 1.41 17.88 2.54
N GLY A 80 0.08 17.94 2.65
CA GLY A 80 -0.83 18.08 1.52
C GLY A 80 -1.04 16.78 0.75
N LEU A 81 -2.26 16.60 0.21
CA LEU A 81 -2.77 15.31 -0.29
C LEU A 81 -1.87 14.61 -1.32
N ARG A 82 -1.33 15.36 -2.28
CA ARG A 82 -0.46 14.84 -3.34
C ARG A 82 0.86 14.31 -2.79
N ARG A 83 1.52 15.07 -1.91
CA ARG A 83 2.81 14.68 -1.34
C ARG A 83 2.63 13.48 -0.43
N SER A 84 1.54 13.43 0.34
CA SER A 84 1.24 12.28 1.20
C SER A 84 1.14 10.96 0.41
N HIS A 85 0.47 10.98 -0.75
CA HIS A 85 0.41 9.79 -1.61
C HIS A 85 1.77 9.41 -2.20
N LEU A 86 2.64 10.37 -2.51
CA LEU A 86 4.01 10.09 -3.00
C LEU A 86 4.94 9.58 -1.89
N LEU A 87 4.74 9.99 -0.65
CA LEU A 87 5.55 9.56 0.48
C LEU A 87 5.46 8.05 0.71
N VAL A 88 4.27 7.45 0.56
CA VAL A 88 4.06 6.02 0.78
C VAL A 88 5.00 5.16 -0.10
N PRO A 89 4.92 5.16 -1.44
CA PRO A 89 5.82 4.35 -2.25
C PRO A 89 7.29 4.76 -2.13
N SER A 90 7.58 6.03 -1.81
CA SER A 90 8.96 6.47 -1.60
C SER A 90 9.59 5.81 -0.36
N LEU A 91 8.87 5.73 0.75
CA LEU A 91 9.31 5.01 1.95
C LEU A 91 9.44 3.51 1.68
N LEU A 92 8.55 2.93 0.87
CA LEU A 92 8.62 1.51 0.53
C LEU A 92 9.84 1.19 -0.36
N ILE A 93 10.21 2.08 -1.28
CA ILE A 93 11.44 1.96 -2.05
C ILE A 93 12.65 1.92 -1.12
N LEU A 94 12.73 2.82 -0.14
CA LEU A 94 13.84 2.83 0.83
C LEU A 94 13.93 1.50 1.59
N ASN A 95 12.80 0.96 2.05
CA ASN A 95 12.76 -0.33 2.74
C ASN A 95 13.25 -1.47 1.84
N VAL A 96 12.79 -1.54 0.59
CA VAL A 96 13.19 -2.61 -0.33
C VAL A 96 14.64 -2.46 -0.78
N ILE A 97 15.14 -1.24 -0.97
CA ILE A 97 16.57 -1.00 -1.23
C ILE A 97 17.41 -1.47 -0.03
N ALA A 98 16.99 -1.18 1.19
CA ALA A 98 17.70 -1.61 2.40
C ALA A 98 17.79 -3.15 2.49
N ILE A 99 16.69 -3.87 2.21
CA ILE A 99 16.71 -5.33 2.14
C ILE A 99 17.58 -5.82 0.97
N PHE A 100 17.50 -5.19 -0.20
CA PHE A 100 18.25 -5.60 -1.39
C PHE A 100 19.77 -5.50 -1.18
N ILE A 101 20.24 -4.42 -0.54
CA ILE A 101 21.66 -4.22 -0.24
C ILE A 101 22.09 -5.09 0.95
N TYR A 102 21.28 -5.15 2.01
CA TYR A 102 21.58 -5.88 3.24
C TYR A 102 20.47 -6.89 3.59
N PRO A 103 20.42 -8.05 2.91
CA PRO A 103 19.36 -9.06 3.08
C PRO A 103 19.49 -9.74 4.44
N SER A 104 18.91 -9.13 5.46
CA SER A 104 19.00 -9.54 6.86
C SER A 104 17.64 -9.50 7.56
N PHE A 105 17.53 -10.27 8.64
CA PHE A 105 16.32 -10.34 9.45
C PHE A 105 15.91 -8.98 10.04
N ILE A 106 16.90 -8.18 10.43
CA ILE A 106 16.66 -6.84 10.99
C ILE A 106 16.03 -5.92 9.93
N MET A 107 16.59 -5.88 8.72
CA MET A 107 16.05 -5.04 7.64
C MET A 107 14.65 -5.49 7.22
N ALA A 108 14.43 -6.80 7.12
CA ALA A 108 13.10 -7.34 6.81
C ALA A 108 12.07 -7.01 7.90
N THR A 109 12.47 -7.07 9.17
CA THR A 109 11.62 -6.70 10.31
C THR A 109 11.28 -5.20 10.32
N MET A 110 12.28 -4.33 10.11
CA MET A 110 12.05 -2.89 10.01
C MET A 110 11.13 -2.53 8.84
N ALA A 111 11.33 -3.17 7.69
CA ALA A 111 10.47 -3.01 6.53
C ALA A 111 9.04 -3.47 6.78
N PHE A 112 8.86 -4.61 7.45
CA PHE A 112 7.56 -5.15 7.84
C PHE A 112 6.81 -4.23 8.81
N VAL A 113 7.50 -3.74 9.85
CA VAL A 113 6.93 -2.77 10.79
C VAL A 113 6.53 -1.49 10.05
N SER A 114 7.38 -1.01 9.13
CA SER A 114 7.14 0.20 8.35
C SER A 114 5.91 0.06 7.44
N ILE A 115 5.83 -0.97 6.59
CA ILE A 115 4.69 -1.16 5.68
C ILE A 115 3.38 -1.35 6.44
N LYS A 116 3.37 -2.12 7.54
CA LYS A 116 2.15 -2.35 8.33
C LYS A 116 1.67 -1.09 9.01
N SER A 117 2.59 -0.35 9.63
CA SER A 117 2.24 0.91 10.30
C SER A 117 1.72 1.95 9.30
N LEU A 118 2.30 1.98 8.09
CA LEU A 118 1.83 2.83 7.01
C LEU A 118 0.46 2.39 6.48
N ASP A 119 0.20 1.09 6.29
CA ASP A 119 -1.10 0.58 5.80
C ASP A 119 -2.23 0.87 6.78
N TYR A 120 -2.02 0.56 8.06
CA TYR A 120 -3.06 0.60 9.08
C TYR A 120 -3.42 2.02 9.52
N SER A 121 -2.52 2.98 9.34
CA SER A 121 -2.74 4.36 9.77
C SER A 121 -2.71 5.33 8.59
N PHE A 122 -1.53 5.61 8.07
CA PHE A 122 -1.30 6.71 7.14
C PHE A 122 -2.04 6.53 5.82
N PHE A 123 -1.93 5.35 5.21
CA PHE A 123 -2.55 5.03 3.93
C PHE A 123 -4.08 5.06 4.02
N GLY A 124 -4.64 4.54 5.12
CA GLY A 124 -6.07 4.61 5.41
C GLY A 124 -6.58 6.05 5.40
N ILE A 125 -5.89 6.96 6.10
CA ILE A 125 -6.29 8.38 6.20
C ILE A 125 -6.25 9.07 4.83
N ILE A 126 -5.13 8.95 4.10
CA ILE A 126 -4.99 9.65 2.80
C ILE A 126 -5.96 9.09 1.75
N ARG A 127 -6.28 7.79 1.82
CA ARG A 127 -7.29 7.16 0.96
C ARG A 127 -8.69 7.67 1.28
N GLU A 128 -9.05 7.80 2.56
CA GLU A 128 -10.34 8.36 2.97
C GLU A 128 -10.54 9.78 2.44
N MET A 129 -9.48 10.59 2.41
CA MET A 129 -9.52 11.94 1.84
C MET A 129 -9.90 11.94 0.35
N LEU A 130 -9.47 10.93 -0.42
CA LEU A 130 -9.87 10.79 -1.81
C LEU A 130 -11.37 10.47 -1.97
N TYR A 131 -12.02 9.91 -0.95
CA TYR A 131 -13.47 9.65 -1.01
C TYR A 131 -14.33 10.86 -0.62
N ILE A 132 -13.75 11.94 -0.08
CA ILE A 132 -14.49 13.14 0.35
C ILE A 132 -15.22 13.86 -0.81
N PRO A 133 -14.60 14.14 -1.97
CA PRO A 133 -15.25 14.92 -3.04
C PRO A 133 -16.29 14.14 -3.86
N LEU A 134 -16.50 12.85 -3.59
CA LEU A 134 -17.42 12.01 -4.35
C LEU A 134 -18.88 12.21 -3.94
N LYS A 135 -19.80 12.03 -4.89
CA LYS A 135 -21.25 11.99 -4.60
C LYS A 135 -21.55 10.80 -3.67
N LYS A 136 -22.55 10.94 -2.77
CA LYS A 136 -22.90 9.90 -1.78
C LYS A 136 -23.07 8.50 -2.40
N ASP A 137 -23.80 8.40 -3.51
CA ASP A 137 -24.06 7.12 -4.17
C ASP A 137 -22.80 6.49 -4.77
N GLU A 138 -21.95 7.30 -5.40
CA GLU A 138 -20.67 6.85 -5.96
C GLU A 138 -19.73 6.39 -4.86
N LYS A 139 -19.64 7.18 -3.76
CA LYS A 139 -18.85 6.86 -2.59
C LYS A 139 -19.28 5.53 -1.98
N TYR A 140 -20.56 5.34 -1.69
CA TYR A 140 -21.05 4.13 -1.02
C TYR A 140 -20.76 2.86 -1.85
N ARG A 141 -21.04 2.91 -3.16
CA ARG A 141 -20.86 1.78 -4.07
C ARG A 141 -19.39 1.47 -4.34
N ALA A 142 -18.58 2.50 -4.60
CA ALA A 142 -17.17 2.32 -4.92
C ALA A 142 -16.35 1.93 -3.69
N LYS A 143 -16.62 2.54 -2.54
CA LYS A 143 -15.88 2.29 -1.29
C LYS A 143 -16.00 0.83 -0.85
N ALA A 144 -17.20 0.26 -0.85
CA ALA A 144 -17.36 -1.16 -0.50
C ALA A 144 -16.58 -2.10 -1.44
N ILE A 145 -16.55 -1.81 -2.74
CA ILE A 145 -15.79 -2.62 -3.71
C ILE A 145 -14.29 -2.46 -3.49
N ILE A 146 -13.80 -1.23 -3.31
CA ILE A 146 -12.37 -0.98 -3.19
C ILE A 146 -11.84 -1.46 -1.82
N ASP A 147 -12.49 -1.07 -0.73
CA ASP A 147 -11.98 -1.31 0.62
C ASP A 147 -12.16 -2.75 1.11
N VAL A 148 -13.16 -3.47 0.59
CA VAL A 148 -13.40 -4.87 0.98
C VAL A 148 -12.89 -5.81 -0.10
N PHE A 149 -13.40 -5.68 -1.33
CA PHE A 149 -13.12 -6.65 -2.37
C PHE A 149 -11.72 -6.48 -2.96
N ALA A 150 -11.36 -5.29 -3.44
CA ALA A 150 -10.05 -5.06 -4.03
C ALA A 150 -8.92 -5.23 -3.01
N TYR A 151 -9.11 -4.74 -1.78
CA TYR A 151 -8.16 -4.93 -0.70
C TYR A 151 -7.83 -6.42 -0.45
N ARG A 152 -8.87 -7.25 -0.24
CA ARG A 152 -8.68 -8.67 0.07
C ARG A 152 -8.20 -9.48 -1.14
N SER A 153 -8.79 -9.25 -2.31
CA SER A 153 -8.45 -9.99 -3.54
C SER A 153 -7.02 -9.72 -3.99
N SER A 154 -6.55 -8.48 -3.92
CA SER A 154 -5.17 -8.13 -4.30
C SER A 154 -4.16 -8.86 -3.43
N LYS A 155 -4.39 -8.87 -2.11
CA LYS A 155 -3.50 -9.56 -1.18
C LYS A 155 -3.49 -11.08 -1.44
N ALA A 156 -4.68 -11.68 -1.63
CA ALA A 156 -4.78 -13.10 -1.94
C ALA A 156 -4.09 -13.48 -3.25
N LEU A 157 -4.32 -12.71 -4.32
CA LEU A 157 -3.69 -12.92 -5.63
C LEU A 157 -2.17 -12.76 -5.56
N ALA A 158 -1.68 -11.75 -4.84
CA ALA A 158 -0.25 -11.54 -4.64
C ALA A 158 0.38 -12.72 -3.87
N SER A 159 -0.27 -13.22 -2.82
CA SER A 159 0.21 -14.39 -2.08
C SER A 159 0.21 -15.67 -2.93
N LEU A 160 -0.82 -15.90 -3.75
CA LEU A 160 -0.86 -17.03 -4.68
C LEU A 160 0.26 -16.95 -5.73
N PHE A 161 0.50 -15.76 -6.28
CA PHE A 161 1.59 -15.51 -7.22
C PHE A 161 2.96 -15.79 -6.60
N LEU A 162 3.16 -15.39 -5.34
CA LEU A 162 4.39 -15.68 -4.60
C LEU A 162 4.60 -17.18 -4.38
N ILE A 163 3.56 -17.92 -3.98
CA ILE A 163 3.62 -19.39 -3.82
C ILE A 163 3.97 -20.05 -5.16
N PHE A 164 3.34 -19.61 -6.25
CA PHE A 164 3.62 -20.13 -7.59
C PHE A 164 5.08 -19.92 -8.00
N ILE A 165 5.62 -18.70 -7.82
CA ILE A 165 7.02 -18.40 -8.13
C ILE A 165 7.99 -19.22 -7.25
N GLN A 166 7.69 -19.35 -5.96
CA GLN A 166 8.52 -20.12 -5.04
C GLN A 166 8.61 -21.59 -5.45
N ASN A 167 7.48 -22.20 -5.81
CA ASN A 167 7.44 -23.60 -6.26
C ASN A 167 8.15 -23.81 -7.62
N LEU A 168 8.06 -22.84 -8.54
CA LEU A 168 8.66 -22.95 -9.87
C LEU A 168 10.19 -22.83 -9.83
N THR A 169 10.72 -21.92 -9.01
CA THR A 169 12.14 -21.55 -9.03
C THR A 169 13.00 -22.39 -8.09
N GLY A 170 12.43 -22.98 -7.03
CA GLY A 170 13.16 -23.82 -6.07
C GLY A 170 14.32 -23.13 -5.33
N LEU A 171 14.48 -21.81 -5.50
CA LEU A 171 15.61 -21.00 -5.04
C LEU A 171 15.16 -19.86 -4.12
N ASN A 172 16.12 -19.20 -3.48
CA ASN A 172 15.90 -18.00 -2.68
C ASN A 172 15.40 -16.83 -3.55
N VAL A 173 14.08 -16.70 -3.66
CA VAL A 173 13.37 -15.67 -4.45
C VAL A 173 13.40 -14.26 -3.87
N ILE A 174 14.13 -14.04 -2.77
CA ILE A 174 14.17 -12.75 -2.05
C ILE A 174 14.64 -11.58 -2.94
N LEU A 175 15.66 -11.81 -3.77
CA LEU A 175 16.20 -10.79 -4.68
C LEU A 175 15.20 -10.48 -5.79
N LEU A 176 14.58 -11.52 -6.37
CA LEU A 176 13.54 -11.36 -7.40
C LEU A 176 12.35 -10.56 -6.86
N ILE A 177 11.90 -10.87 -5.64
CA ILE A 177 10.79 -10.16 -4.99
C ILE A 177 11.17 -8.70 -4.71
N SER A 178 12.42 -8.42 -4.33
CA SER A 178 12.91 -7.05 -4.16
C SER A 178 12.86 -6.28 -5.47
N ILE A 179 13.32 -6.86 -6.58
CA ILE A 179 13.29 -6.24 -7.92
C ILE A 179 11.85 -5.99 -8.39
N ILE A 180 10.96 -6.98 -8.21
CA ILE A 180 9.53 -6.85 -8.52
C ILE A 180 8.91 -5.71 -7.69
N SER A 181 9.22 -5.65 -6.39
CA SER A 181 8.72 -4.61 -5.48
C SER A 181 9.18 -3.22 -5.93
N MET A 182 10.48 -3.04 -6.25
CA MET A 182 11.00 -1.78 -6.76
C MET A 182 10.30 -1.34 -8.06
N THR A 183 10.06 -2.27 -8.97
CA THR A 183 9.36 -2.01 -10.24
C THR A 183 7.93 -1.55 -9.99
N ILE A 184 7.22 -2.24 -9.10
CA ILE A 184 5.85 -1.88 -8.69
C ILE A 184 5.81 -0.48 -8.07
N TYR A 185 6.75 -0.13 -7.20
CA TYR A 185 6.77 1.18 -6.55
C TYR A 185 7.12 2.30 -7.52
N PHE A 186 8.01 2.03 -8.48
CA PHE A 186 8.30 2.97 -9.56
C PHE A 186 7.05 3.25 -10.42
N ILE A 187 6.31 2.20 -10.80
CA ILE A 187 5.04 2.33 -11.52
C ILE A 187 4.02 3.12 -10.69
N TRP A 188 3.92 2.82 -9.39
CA TRP A 188 3.01 3.50 -8.48
C TRP A 188 3.29 5.01 -8.39
N ILE A 189 4.56 5.41 -8.24
CA ILE A 189 4.96 6.83 -8.24
C ILE A 189 4.54 7.52 -9.54
N ASN A 190 4.75 6.87 -10.69
CA ASN A 190 4.39 7.44 -11.99
C ASN A 190 2.87 7.62 -12.12
N ILE A 191 2.07 6.65 -11.67
CA ILE A 191 0.60 6.75 -11.67
C ILE A 191 0.13 7.92 -10.80
N ILE A 192 0.70 8.09 -9.60
CA ILE A 192 0.37 9.23 -8.73
C ILE A 192 0.72 10.55 -9.43
N ARG A 193 1.90 10.65 -10.06
CA ARG A 193 2.32 11.87 -10.76
C ARG A 193 1.39 12.22 -11.93
N VAL A 194 0.95 11.24 -12.71
CA VAL A 194 0.05 11.44 -13.86
C VAL A 194 -1.34 11.86 -13.40
N MET A 195 -1.91 11.20 -12.39
CA MET A 195 -3.29 11.48 -11.96
C MET A 195 -3.42 12.85 -11.28
N PHE A 196 -2.50 13.20 -10.39
CA PHE A 196 -2.54 14.52 -9.75
C PHE A 196 -2.25 15.68 -10.71
N LYS A 197 -1.58 15.45 -11.85
CA LYS A 197 -1.48 16.46 -12.93
C LYS A 197 -2.82 16.64 -13.64
N LYS A 198 -3.56 15.55 -13.87
CA LYS A 198 -4.84 15.55 -14.56
C LYS A 198 -5.93 16.30 -13.77
N ASP A 199 -5.96 16.14 -12.44
CA ASP A 199 -6.92 16.85 -11.59
C ASP A 199 -6.71 18.38 -11.59
N ILE A 200 -5.44 18.83 -11.65
CA ILE A 200 -5.12 20.26 -11.80
C ILE A 200 -5.57 20.78 -13.17
N ALA A 201 -5.36 20.00 -14.23
CA ALA A 201 -5.78 20.39 -15.59
C ALA A 201 -7.31 20.46 -15.75
N ILE A 202 -8.07 19.60 -15.06
CA ILE A 202 -9.54 19.65 -15.06
C ILE A 202 -10.05 20.85 -14.25
N ALA A 203 -9.37 21.21 -13.16
CA ALA A 203 -9.71 22.39 -12.37
C ALA A 203 -9.42 23.69 -13.13
N SER A 204 -8.32 23.77 -13.88
CA SER A 204 -7.99 24.94 -14.71
C SER A 204 -8.96 25.10 -15.89
N ASN A 205 -9.31 24.01 -16.60
CA ASN A 205 -10.29 24.08 -17.70
C ASN A 205 -11.68 24.52 -17.25
N LYS A 206 -12.11 24.17 -16.03
CA LYS A 206 -13.39 24.66 -15.49
C LYS A 206 -13.36 26.14 -15.11
N ALA A 207 -12.18 26.69 -14.79
CA ALA A 207 -12.03 28.11 -14.50
C ALA A 207 -12.01 28.95 -15.78
N GLU A 208 -11.46 28.43 -16.88
CA GLU A 208 -11.47 29.11 -18.19
C GLU A 208 -12.83 29.08 -18.88
N VAL A 209 -13.64 28.02 -18.70
CA VAL A 209 -14.99 27.92 -19.30
C VAL A 209 -16.04 28.79 -18.56
N ASN A 210 -15.74 29.20 -17.32
CA ASN A 210 -16.63 30.03 -16.49
C ASN A 210 -16.25 31.52 -16.48
N ASN A 211 -15.23 31.93 -17.27
CA ASN A 211 -14.85 33.31 -17.54
C ASN A 211 -15.18 33.68 -18.99
#